data_AF-A0A074J1P7-F1
#
_entry.id   AF-A0A074J1P7-F1
#
_cell.length_a   1.000
_cell.length_b   1.000
_cell.length_c   1.000
_cell.angle_alpha   90.00
_cell.angle_beta   90.00
_cell.angle_gamma   90.00
#
_symmetry.space_group_name_H-M   'P 1'
#
loop_
_entity.id
_entity.type
_entity.pdbx_description
1 polymer ?
#
loop_
_entity_poly.entity_id
_entity_poly.type
_entity_poly.pdbx_seq_one_letter_code
_entity_poly.pdbx_strand_id
1 'polypeptide(L)' 'MRRAHDALVAANPAECPNCGELKRPHHVCASCGHYDDREIVAMTEEVDLDDDAA' A
#
# COMPACT_ATOMS: atom_id res chain seq x y z
N MET A 1 15.02 -21.78 -28.50
CA MET A 1 13.62 -21.48 -28.12
C MET A 1 13.29 -21.94 -26.70
N ARG A 2 14.14 -21.70 -25.68
CA ARG A 2 13.86 -22.18 -24.31
C ARG A 2 13.08 -21.18 -23.45
N ARG A 3 13.27 -19.87 -23.68
CA ARG A 3 12.72 -18.78 -22.83
C ARG A 3 11.75 -17.85 -23.57
N ALA A 4 11.18 -18.30 -24.67
CA ALA A 4 10.32 -17.46 -25.51
C ALA A 4 9.02 -17.01 -24.81
N HIS A 5 8.64 -17.68 -23.72
CA HIS A 5 7.42 -17.42 -22.96
C HIS A 5 7.68 -16.96 -21.52
N ASP A 6 8.93 -16.68 -21.15
CA ASP A 6 9.32 -16.28 -19.78
C ASP A 6 9.16 -14.76 -19.57
N ALA A 7 8.26 -14.11 -20.31
CA ALA A 7 8.04 -12.68 -20.20
C ALA A 7 7.20 -12.35 -18.97
N LEU A 8 7.63 -11.32 -18.23
CA LEU A 8 6.85 -10.74 -17.14
C LEU A 8 5.76 -9.82 -17.70
N VAL A 9 4.69 -9.66 -16.93
CA VAL A 9 3.58 -8.74 -17.25
C VAL A 9 3.55 -7.63 -16.20
N ALA A 10 3.28 -6.40 -16.64
CA ALA A 10 3.11 -5.28 -15.73
C ALA A 10 1.88 -5.46 -14.83
N ALA A 11 1.94 -4.89 -13.63
CA ALA A 11 0.78 -4.82 -12.75
C ALA A 11 -0.28 -3.85 -13.30
N ASN A 12 -1.52 -3.97 -12.80
CA ASN A 12 -2.64 -3.08 -13.15
C ASN A 12 -3.05 -2.24 -11.92
N PRO A 13 -2.37 -1.12 -11.64
CA PRO A 13 -2.72 -0.24 -10.53
C PRO A 13 -3.97 0.60 -10.84
N ALA A 14 -4.68 1.01 -9.80
CA ALA A 14 -5.79 1.95 -9.86
C ALA A 14 -5.53 3.14 -8.93
N GLU A 15 -6.04 4.30 -9.29
CA GLU A 15 -5.94 5.51 -8.47
C GLU A 15 -6.71 5.32 -7.14
N CYS A 16 -6.10 5.73 -6.03
CA CYS A 16 -6.75 5.73 -4.73
C CYS A 16 -7.75 6.89 -4.66
N PRO A 17 -9.04 6.64 -4.35
CA PRO A 17 -10.06 7.71 -4.31
C PRO A 17 -9.86 8.69 -3.15
N ASN A 18 -9.05 8.35 -2.14
CA ASN A 18 -8.80 9.17 -0.97
C ASN A 18 -7.61 10.14 -1.17
N CYS A 19 -6.46 9.65 -1.65
CA CYS A 19 -5.23 10.44 -1.74
C CYS A 19 -4.67 10.62 -3.16
N GLY A 20 -5.25 9.97 -4.17
CA GLY A 20 -4.81 10.07 -5.58
C GLY A 20 -3.60 9.20 -5.95
N GLU A 21 -2.95 8.51 -4.99
CA GLU A 21 -1.79 7.67 -5.31
C GLU A 21 -2.22 6.34 -5.97
N LEU A 22 -1.35 5.77 -6.81
CA LEU A 22 -1.59 4.47 -7.43
C LEU A 22 -1.52 3.35 -6.39
N LYS A 23 -2.60 2.58 -6.29
CA LYS A 23 -2.67 1.40 -5.41
C LYS A 23 -3.08 0.14 -6.17
N ARG A 24 -2.88 -1.01 -5.53
CA ARG A 24 -3.41 -2.29 -6.05
C ARG A 24 -4.93 -2.33 -5.87
N PRO A 25 -5.70 -2.78 -6.88
CA PRO A 25 -7.14 -3.00 -6.73
C PRO A 25 -7.45 -3.97 -5.59
N HIS A 26 -8.48 -3.69 -4.78
CA HIS A 26 -8.88 -4.50 -3.61
C HIS A 26 -7.88 -4.57 -2.45
N HIS A 27 -6.85 -3.74 -2.43
CA HIS A 27 -5.93 -3.61 -1.30
C HIS A 27 -6.12 -2.29 -0.55
N VAL A 28 -5.71 -2.25 0.71
CA VAL A 28 -5.50 -1.01 1.47
C VAL A 28 -4.46 -0.16 0.74
N CYS A 29 -4.69 1.15 0.66
CA CYS A 29 -3.69 2.07 0.10
C CYS A 29 -2.44 2.08 0.99
N ALA A 30 -1.27 1.79 0.42
CA ALA A 30 -0.01 1.80 1.16
C ALA A 30 0.44 3.21 1.56
N SER A 31 -0.08 4.23 0.87
CA SER A 31 0.34 5.62 1.06
C SER A 31 -0.50 6.37 2.09
N CYS A 32 -1.78 6.01 2.25
CA CYS A 32 -2.69 6.69 3.19
C CYS A 32 -3.47 5.74 4.11
N GLY A 33 -3.25 4.43 4.05
CA GLY A 33 -3.87 3.47 4.98
C GLY A 33 -5.37 3.23 4.77
N HIS A 34 -5.99 3.79 3.72
CA HIS A 34 -7.44 3.71 3.50
C HIS A 34 -7.88 2.57 2.57
N TYR A 35 -9.06 2.01 2.86
CA TYR A 35 -9.83 1.12 1.99
C TYR A 35 -11.32 1.38 2.19
N ASP A 36 -12.07 1.49 1.09
CA ASP A 36 -13.53 1.63 1.16
C ASP A 36 -13.96 2.81 2.06
N ASP A 37 -13.36 3.96 1.79
CA ASP A 37 -13.54 5.25 2.49
C ASP A 37 -13.31 5.22 4.01
N ARG A 38 -12.67 4.17 4.51
CA ARG A 38 -12.32 3.99 5.92
C ARG A 38 -10.81 3.90 6.09
N GLU A 39 -10.31 4.52 7.14
CA GLU A 39 -8.94 4.35 7.59
C GLU A 39 -8.80 2.95 8.21
N ILE A 40 -7.88 2.14 7.67
CA ILE A 40 -7.64 0.77 8.14
C ILE A 40 -6.32 0.68 8.89
N VAL A 41 -5.33 1.48 8.48
CA VAL A 41 -4.01 1.52 9.09
C VAL A 41 -3.70 2.97 9.43
N ALA A 42 -3.47 3.25 10.70
CA ALA A 42 -2.93 4.54 11.14
C ALA A 42 -1.52 4.69 10.57
N MET A 43 -1.31 5.69 9.71
CA MET A 43 -0.02 5.91 9.04
C MET A 43 0.99 6.67 9.91
N THR A 44 0.57 7.20 11.05
CA THR A 44 1.43 7.91 12.00
C THR A 44 1.01 7.59 13.43
N GLU A 45 1.73 6.67 14.05
CA GLU A 45 1.87 6.60 15.50
C GLU A 45 3.36 6.79 15.76
N GLU A 46 3.72 7.96 16.33
CA GLU A 46 5.06 8.15 16.87
C GLU A 46 5.18 7.18 18.03
N VAL A 47 5.90 6.09 17.83
CA VAL A 47 6.28 5.20 18.93
C VAL A 47 7.34 5.94 19.72
N ASP A 48 6.95 6.51 20.86
CA ASP A 48 7.88 7.15 21.80
C ASP A 48 8.73 6.06 22.45
N LEU A 49 9.87 5.77 21.82
CA LEU A 49 10.82 4.74 22.24
C LEU A 49 11.51 5.09 23.58
N ASP A 50 11.28 6.31 24.09
CA ASP A 50 11.88 6.79 25.33
C ASP A 50 11.08 6.36 26.58
N ASP A 51 9.84 5.87 26.42
CA ASP A 51 8.96 5.42 27.53
C ASP A 51 9.17 3.95 27.95
N ASP A 52 9.88 3.13 27.17
CA ASP A 52 10.14 1.70 27.46
C ASP A 52 11.50 1.43 28.14
N ALA A 53 12.22 2.48 28.54
CA ALA A 53 13.46 2.37 29.31
C ALA A 53 13.18 2.37 30.83
N ALA A 54 12.54 1.30 31.33
CA ALA A 54 12.39 1.01 32.77
C ALA A 54 13.13 -0.28 33.17
#